data_AF-A0A3D1XM41-F1
#
_entry.id   AF-A0A3D1XM41-F1
#
_cell.length_a   1.000
_cell.length_b   1.000
_cell.length_c   1.000
_cell.angle_alpha   90.00
_cell.angle_beta   90.00
_cell.angle_gamma   90.00
#
_symmetry.space_group_name_H-M   'P 1'
#
loop_
_entity.id
_entity.type
_entity.pdbx_description
1 polymer ?
#
loop_
_entity_poly.entity_id
_entity_poly.type
_entity_poly.pdbx_seq_one_letter_code
_entity_poly.pdbx_strand_id
1 'polypeptide(L)'
;MAYECKIYDKNGKLKKILKGNQVTQESKDFFNQPSTKKIRSLINSFKDPAIEENKNTKFYNKICVVCKREFHPRHPNSKYCSHECQKNLYLAKKKKGNPG
;
A
#
# COMPACT_ATOMS: atom_id res chain seq x y z
N MET A 1 1.70 1.03 -15.64
CA MET A 1 0.88 1.47 -14.50
C MET A 1 -0.06 2.58 -14.95
N ALA A 2 -1.37 2.49 -14.69
CA ALA A 2 -2.28 3.62 -14.87
C ALA A 2 -2.38 4.36 -13.52
N TYR A 3 -1.86 5.58 -13.46
CA TYR A 3 -1.96 6.43 -12.28
C TYR A 3 -3.37 7.02 -12.18
N GLU A 4 -3.99 6.96 -11.00
CA GLU A 4 -5.29 7.57 -10.72
C GLU A 4 -5.13 8.68 -9.67
N CYS A 5 -5.44 9.93 -10.06
CA CYS A 5 -5.37 11.09 -9.18
C CYS A 5 -6.75 11.43 -8.63
N LYS A 6 -6.92 11.36 -7.31
CA LYS A 6 -8.15 11.76 -6.60
C LYS A 6 -8.13 13.28 -6.36
N ILE A 7 -9.11 13.99 -6.91
CA ILE A 7 -9.29 15.43 -6.71
C ILE A 7 -10.41 15.65 -5.69
N TYR A 8 -10.09 16.38 -4.63
CA TYR A 8 -11.01 16.73 -3.56
C TYR A 8 -11.43 18.19 -3.65
N ASP A 9 -12.63 18.49 -3.14
CA ASP A 9 -13.11 19.84 -2.95
C ASP A 9 -12.44 20.57 -1.78
N LYS A 10 -12.64 21.89 -1.70
CA LYS A 10 -12.21 22.71 -0.55
C LYS A 10 -12.75 22.20 0.80
N ASN A 11 -13.88 21.49 0.77
CA ASN A 11 -14.51 20.87 1.93
C ASN A 11 -14.02 19.43 2.18
N GLY A 12 -12.98 18.97 1.46
CA GLY A 12 -12.40 17.63 1.60
C GLY A 12 -13.22 16.49 0.98
N LYS A 13 -14.35 16.79 0.32
CA LYS A 13 -15.17 15.77 -0.35
C LYS A 13 -14.55 15.36 -1.69
N LEU A 14 -14.49 14.06 -1.98
CA LEU A 14 -13.97 13.57 -3.26
C LEU A 14 -14.85 14.08 -4.40
N LYS A 15 -14.25 14.82 -5.34
CA LYS A 15 -14.94 15.45 -6.46
C LYS A 15 -14.85 14.62 -7.72
N LYS A 16 -13.65 14.14 -8.07
CA LYS A 16 -13.42 13.26 -9.23
C LYS A 16 -12.13 12.46 -9.10
N ILE A 17 -12.06 11.34 -9.82
CA ILE A 17 -10.84 10.54 -9.98
C ILE A 17 -10.40 10.68 -11.44
N LEU A 18 -9.25 11.33 -11.66
CA LEU A 18 -8.64 11.44 -12.99
C LEU A 18 -7.77 10.23 -13.25
N LYS A 19 -8.11 9.47 -14.30
CA LYS A 19 -7.26 8.39 -14.81
C LYS A 19 -6.28 8.95 -15.83
N GLY A 20 -5.08 8.39 -15.94
CA GLY A 20 -4.05 8.84 -16.89
C GLY A 20 -4.54 8.99 -18.35
N ASN A 21 -5.51 8.19 -18.78
CA ASN A 21 -6.08 8.26 -20.14
C ASN A 21 -7.08 9.40 -20.35
N GLN A 22 -7.52 10.08 -19.28
CA GLN A 22 -8.48 11.21 -19.32
C GLN A 22 -7.79 12.58 -19.26
N VAL A 23 -6.45 12.60 -19.24
CA VAL A 23 -5.63 13.81 -19.32
C VAL A 23 -5.73 14.34 -20.76
N THR A 24 -6.50 15.41 -20.96
CA THR A 24 -6.74 16.03 -22.28
C THR A 24 -5.44 16.58 -22.86
N GLN A 25 -5.34 16.69 -24.19
CA GLN A 25 -4.17 17.27 -24.86
C GLN A 25 -3.82 18.67 -24.31
N GLU A 26 -4.85 19.49 -24.04
CA GLU A 26 -4.74 20.82 -23.41
C GLU A 26 -4.00 20.81 -22.06
N SER A 27 -4.21 19.76 -21.26
CA SER A 27 -3.52 19.62 -19.97
C SER A 27 -2.05 19.20 -20.11
N LYS A 28 -1.65 18.59 -21.24
CA LYS A 28 -0.23 18.36 -21.58
C LYS A 28 0.43 19.66 -22.02
N ASP A 29 -0.31 20.52 -22.72
CA ASP A 29 0.18 21.81 -23.22
C ASP A 29 0.41 22.84 -22.11
N PHE A 30 -0.32 22.77 -21.00
CA PHE A 30 -0.04 23.55 -19.79
C PHE A 30 1.40 23.36 -19.26
N PHE A 31 1.92 22.14 -19.32
CA PHE A 31 3.31 21.85 -18.94
C PHE A 31 4.35 22.27 -19.99
N ASN A 32 3.92 22.62 -21.22
CA ASN A 32 4.77 23.12 -22.30
C ASN A 32 4.96 24.66 -22.25
N GLN A 33 4.29 25.38 -21.35
CA GLN A 33 4.38 26.83 -21.26
C GLN A 33 5.76 27.33 -20.77
N PRO A 34 6.22 28.53 -21.20
CA PRO A 34 7.50 29.09 -20.75
C PRO A 34 7.61 29.22 -19.22
N SER A 35 6.50 29.59 -18.57
CA SER A 35 6.38 29.73 -17.12
C SER A 35 6.55 28.40 -16.37
N THR A 36 6.17 27.27 -16.99
CA THR A 36 6.23 25.93 -16.37
C THR A 36 7.52 25.16 -16.73
N LYS A 37 8.33 25.66 -17.68
CA LYS A 37 9.59 25.05 -18.13
C LYS A 37 10.57 24.75 -17.00
N LYS A 38 10.74 25.68 -16.05
CA LYS A 38 11.65 25.53 -14.91
C LYS A 38 11.21 24.39 -13.98
N ILE A 39 9.91 24.33 -13.66
CA ILE A 39 9.33 23.27 -12.82
C ILE A 39 9.41 21.92 -13.53
N ARG A 40 9.14 21.86 -14.85
CA ARG A 40 9.30 20.62 -15.63
C ARG A 40 10.74 20.11 -15.62
N SER A 41 11.72 20.99 -15.83
CA SER A 41 13.13 20.60 -15.79
C SER A 41 13.53 20.03 -14.43
N LEU A 42 13.01 20.60 -13.34
CA LEU A 42 13.20 20.09 -12.00
C LEU A 42 12.53 18.73 -11.83
N ILE A 43 11.27 18.57 -12.25
CA ILE A 43 10.54 17.29 -12.19
C ILE A 43 11.32 16.18 -12.90
N ASN A 44 11.78 16.45 -14.12
CA ASN A 44 12.54 15.48 -14.93
C ASN A 44 13.95 15.20 -14.38
N SER A 45 14.49 16.07 -13.52
CA SER A 45 15.77 15.84 -12.84
C SER A 45 15.65 14.86 -11.67
N PHE A 46 14.44 14.65 -11.13
CA PHE A 46 14.22 13.61 -10.15
C PHE A 46 14.30 12.26 -10.85
N LYS A 47 15.13 11.37 -10.31
CA LYS A 47 15.08 9.95 -10.66
C LYS A 47 13.73 9.41 -10.20
N ASP A 48 13.03 8.72 -11.10
CA ASP A 48 11.93 7.86 -10.68
C ASP A 48 12.44 6.94 -9.56
N PRO A 49 11.67 6.74 -8.48
CA PRO A 49 12.07 5.80 -7.44
C PRO A 49 12.33 4.46 -8.12
N ALA A 50 13.52 3.89 -7.92
CA ALA A 50 13.81 2.53 -8.35
C ALA A 50 12.93 1.60 -7.51
N ILE A 51 11.71 1.33 -8.00
CA ILE A 51 10.84 0.32 -7.42
C ILE A 51 11.46 -1.00 -7.85
N GLU A 52 12.44 -1.48 -7.08
CA GLU A 52 12.90 -2.85 -7.16
C GLU A 52 11.77 -3.75 -6.62
N GLU A 53 10.80 -4.04 -7.48
CA GLU A 53 9.81 -5.07 -7.19
C GLU A 53 10.56 -6.40 -7.08
N ASN A 54 10.84 -6.83 -5.85
CA ASN A 54 11.48 -8.11 -5.60
C ASN A 54 10.45 -9.23 -5.89
N LYS A 55 10.40 -9.63 -7.17
CA LYS A 55 9.45 -10.61 -7.74
C LYS A 55 9.51 -11.99 -7.07
N ASN A 56 10.52 -12.25 -6.23
CA ASN A 56 10.72 -13.51 -5.52
C ASN A 56 10.11 -13.55 -4.12
N THR A 57 9.34 -12.54 -3.70
CA THR A 57 8.61 -12.59 -2.43
C THR A 57 7.41 -13.54 -2.53
N LYS A 58 7.62 -14.80 -2.13
CA LYS A 58 6.55 -15.79 -2.01
C LYS A 58 5.69 -15.50 -0.78
N PHE A 59 4.39 -15.28 -1.00
CA PHE A 59 3.39 -15.25 0.06
C PHE A 59 2.62 -16.56 0.07
N TYR A 60 2.22 -17.00 1.27
CA TYR A 60 1.46 -18.23 1.45
C TYR A 60 0.04 -17.87 1.90
N ASN A 61 -0.97 -18.59 1.44
CA ASN A 61 -2.34 -18.41 1.95
C ASN A 61 -2.54 -19.35 3.14
N LYS A 62 -2.86 -18.80 4.31
CA LYS A 62 -3.03 -19.57 5.56
C LYS A 62 -4.17 -19.06 6.40
N ILE A 63 -4.63 -19.91 7.32
CA ILE A 63 -5.66 -19.58 8.30
C ILE A 63 -5.01 -19.41 9.67
N CYS A 64 -5.34 -18.33 10.37
CA CYS A 64 -4.84 -18.07 11.71
C CYS A 64 -5.39 -19.09 12.71
N VAL A 65 -4.51 -19.69 13.52
CA VAL A 65 -4.90 -20.70 14.54
C VAL A 65 -5.82 -20.12 15.62
N VAL A 66 -5.77 -18.81 15.87
CA VAL A 66 -6.48 -18.17 16.99
C VAL A 66 -7.82 -17.59 16.56
N CYS A 67 -7.83 -16.74 15.53
CA CYS A 67 -9.05 -16.05 15.10
C CYS A 67 -9.70 -16.67 13.85
N LYS A 68 -9.10 -17.72 13.27
CA LYS A 68 -9.57 -18.43 12.07
C LYS A 68 -9.75 -17.55 10.81
N ARG A 69 -9.15 -16.36 10.79
CA ARG A 69 -9.13 -15.49 9.60
C ARG A 69 -8.03 -15.91 8.64
N GLU A 70 -8.29 -15.73 7.35
CA GLU A 70 -7.29 -15.89 6.30
C GLU A 70 -6.23 -14.77 6.38
N PHE A 71 -4.97 -15.13 6.17
CA PHE A 71 -3.85 -14.20 6.16
C PHE A 71 -2.73 -14.68 5.24
N HIS A 72 -1.86 -13.75 4.86
CA HIS A 72 -0.86 -13.92 3.80
C HIS A 72 0.56 -13.77 4.33
N PRO A 73 1.11 -14.74 5.08
CA PRO A 73 2.45 -14.61 5.63
C PRO A 73 3.56 -14.71 4.58
N ARG A 74 4.67 -14.02 4.88
CA ARG A 74 5.94 -14.15 4.14
C ARG A 74 6.67 -15.47 4.42
N HIS A 75 6.50 -16.06 5.60
CA HIS A 75 7.17 -17.30 6.00
C HIS A 75 6.19 -18.48 6.02
N PRO A 76 6.60 -19.66 5.53
CA PRO A 76 5.75 -20.85 5.49
C PRO A 76 5.44 -21.40 6.89
N ASN A 77 6.14 -20.98 7.94
CA ASN A 77 5.92 -21.47 9.31
C ASN A 77 5.05 -20.54 10.16
N SER A 78 4.59 -19.41 9.61
CA SER A 78 3.71 -18.49 10.33
C SER A 78 2.35 -19.13 10.61
N LYS A 79 1.91 -19.03 11.87
CA LYS A 79 0.66 -19.62 12.38
C LYS A 79 -0.42 -18.59 12.74
N TYR A 80 -0.04 -17.32 12.87
CA TYR A 80 -0.88 -16.26 13.42
C TYR A 80 -0.93 -15.08 12.45
N CYS A 81 -2.11 -14.47 12.32
CA CYS A 81 -2.30 -13.28 11.49
C CYS A 81 -1.73 -12.00 12.10
N SER A 82 -1.56 -11.95 13.42
CA SER A 82 -1.08 -10.77 14.15
C SER A 82 -0.35 -11.15 15.44
N HIS A 83 0.43 -10.21 15.97
CA HIS A 83 1.09 -10.32 17.26
C HIS A 83 0.10 -10.50 18.42
N GLU A 84 -1.09 -9.90 18.32
CA GLU A 84 -2.16 -10.06 19.32
C GLU A 84 -2.64 -11.51 19.43
N CYS A 85 -2.83 -12.19 18.29
CA CYS A 85 -3.22 -13.60 18.28
C CYS A 85 -2.16 -14.47 18.96
N GLN A 86 -0.88 -14.22 18.68
CA GLN A 86 0.23 -14.92 19.33
C GLN A 86 0.19 -14.70 20.85
N LYS A 87 0.02 -13.45 21.30
CA LYS A 87 -0.04 -13.09 22.72
C LYS A 87 -1.21 -13.75 23.44
N ASN A 88 -2.39 -13.77 22.83
CA ASN A 88 -3.58 -14.40 23.40
C ASN A 88 -3.37 -15.89 23.67
N LEU A 89 -2.75 -16.60 22.71
CA LEU A 89 -2.45 -18.02 22.87
C LEU A 89 -1.38 -18.27 23.92
N TYR A 90 -0.36 -17.42 24.00
CA TYR A 90 0.66 -17.48 25.05
C TYR A 90 0.06 -17.29 26.46
N LEU A 91 -0.79 -16.27 26.63
CA LEU A 91 -1.47 -16.00 27.91
C LEU A 91 -2.41 -17.14 28.30
N ALA A 92 -3.14 -17.71 27.34
CA ALA A 92 -4.01 -18.86 27.58
C ALA A 92 -3.22 -20.10 28.06
N LYS A 93 -2.02 -20.34 27.50
CA LYS A 93 -1.13 -21.41 27.95
C LYS A 93 -0.59 -21.16 29.37
N LYS A 94 -0.17 -19.93 29.67
CA LYS A 94 0.31 -19.56 31.01
C LYS A 94 -0.76 -19.78 32.08
N LYS A 95 -2.02 -19.47 31.79
CA LYS A 95 -3.15 -19.72 32.71
C LYS A 95 -3.42 -21.20 32.95
N LYS A 96 -3.30 -22.06 31.92
CA LYS A 96 -3.51 -23.50 32.06
C LYS A 96 -2.36 -24.24 32.75
N GLY A 97 -1.14 -23.68 32.71
CA GLY A 97 0.04 -24.24 33.35
C GLY A 97 0.22 -23.88 34.82
N ASN A 98 -0.72 -23.15 35.43
CA ASN A 98 -0.67 -22.79 36.85
C ASN A 98 -1.86 -23.43 37.59
N PRO A 99 -1.79 -24.71 37.97
CA PRO A 99 -2.66 -25.28 38.99
C PRO A 99 -2.14 -24.82 40.35
N GLY A 100 -2.37 -23.56 40.67
CA GLY A 100 -2.11 -22.98 41.99
C GLY A 100 -3.43 -22.76 42.70
#